data_AF-A0A1G5U3S3-F1
#
_entry.id   AF-A0A1G5U3S3-F1
#
_cell.length_a   1.000
_cell.length_b   1.000
_cell.length_c   1.000
_cell.angle_alpha   90.00
_cell.angle_beta   90.00
_cell.angle_gamma   90.00
#
_symmetry.space_group_name_H-M   'P 1'
#
loop_
_entity.id
_entity.type
_entity.pdbx_description
1 polymer ?
#
loop_
_entity_poly.entity_id
_entity_poly.type
_entity_poly.pdbx_seq_one_letter_code
_entity_poly.pdbx_strand_id
1 'polypeptide(L)'
;MAKYVPYVRTKEGYIERKSYAIFNASDNCLVPYVHEESLIGWPESKVYWASQAGPCVGLAPLGFHSYRISTADNQPAELSVG
;
A
#
# COMPACT_ATOMS: atom_id res chain seq x y z
N MET A 1 2.88 -7.72 12.80
CA MET A 1 3.11 -8.26 11.43
C MET A 1 2.45 -7.32 10.46
N ALA A 2 3.20 -6.84 9.47
CA ALA A 2 2.67 -6.00 8.40
C ALA A 2 2.20 -6.89 7.23
N LYS A 3 1.27 -6.35 6.43
CA LYS A 3 0.86 -6.97 5.17
C LYS A 3 1.61 -6.33 4.03
N TYR A 4 2.04 -7.14 3.08
CA TYR A 4 2.74 -6.69 1.89
C TYR A 4 2.06 -7.22 0.63
N VAL A 5 2.17 -6.45 -0.45
CA VAL A 5 1.79 -6.87 -1.79
C VAL A 5 3.04 -6.84 -2.69
N PRO A 6 3.29 -7.90 -3.48
CA PRO A 6 4.39 -7.91 -4.43
C PRO A 6 4.12 -7.04 -5.64
N TYR A 7 5.19 -6.42 -6.12
CA TYR A 7 5.29 -5.73 -7.39
C TYR A 7 6.40 -6.35 -8.23
N VAL A 8 6.25 -6.32 -9.55
CA VAL A 8 7.28 -6.74 -10.51
C VAL A 8 7.60 -5.55 -11.40
N ARG A 9 8.88 -5.21 -11.50
CA ARG A 9 9.40 -4.30 -12.53
C ARG A 9 9.97 -5.13 -13.66
N THR A 10 9.52 -4.90 -14.89
CA THR A 10 10.04 -5.61 -16.08
C THR A 10 11.36 -5.00 -16.57
N LYS A 11 11.98 -5.61 -17.58
CA LYS A 11 13.20 -5.09 -18.20
C LYS A 11 12.95 -3.73 -18.88
N GLU A 12 11.75 -3.54 -19.42
CA GLU A 12 11.28 -2.33 -20.08
C GLU A 12 10.87 -1.24 -19.08
N GLY A 13 10.88 -1.55 -17.78
CA GLY A 13 10.51 -0.62 -16.72
C GLY A 13 9.01 -0.58 -16.40
N TYR A 14 8.20 -1.46 -17.01
CA TYR A 14 6.79 -1.57 -16.64
C TYR A 14 6.65 -2.13 -15.24
N ILE A 15 5.71 -1.58 -14.47
CA ILE A 15 5.43 -1.99 -13.11
C ILE A 15 4.09 -2.72 -13.08
N GLU A 16 4.09 -3.92 -12.48
CA GLU A 16 2.89 -4.74 -12.31
C GLU A 16 2.66 -5.06 -10.83
N ARG A 17 1.44 -4.79 -10.34
CA ARG A 17 1.00 -5.17 -8.99
C ARG A 17 0.43 -6.59 -8.98
N LYS A 18 0.95 -7.46 -8.12
CA LYS A 18 0.43 -8.84 -7.95
C LYS A 18 -0.57 -8.91 -6.81
N SER A 19 -1.75 -8.34 -7.06
CA SER A 19 -2.83 -8.17 -6.07
C SER A 19 -3.31 -9.45 -5.40
N TYR A 20 -3.17 -10.60 -6.06
CA TYR A 20 -3.57 -11.91 -5.54
C TYR A 20 -2.55 -12.54 -4.58
N ALA A 21 -1.35 -11.97 -4.47
CA ALA A 21 -0.23 -12.54 -3.73
C ALA A 21 0.06 -11.76 -2.42
N ILE A 22 -0.98 -11.25 -1.76
CA ILE A 22 -0.84 -10.52 -0.48
C ILE A 22 -0.46 -11.49 0.63
N PHE A 23 0.51 -11.11 1.45
CA PHE A 23 1.00 -11.96 2.55
C PHE A 23 1.33 -11.15 3.81
N ASN A 24 1.31 -11.82 4.96
CA ASN A 24 1.77 -11.24 6.23
C ASN A 24 3.26 -11.54 6.41
N ALA A 25 4.04 -10.56 6.87
CA ALA A 25 5.43 -10.75 7.22
C ALA A 25 5.83 -9.88 8.42
N SER A 26 6.93 -10.27 9.08
CA SER A 26 7.70 -9.38 9.94
C SER A 26 8.56 -8.45 9.11
N ASP A 27 8.98 -7.33 9.71
CA ASP A 27 9.70 -6.27 8.98
C ASP A 27 11.09 -6.71 8.48
N ASN A 28 11.63 -7.80 9.02
CA ASN A 28 12.84 -8.45 8.50
C ASN A 28 12.71 -8.97 7.06
N CYS A 29 11.50 -9.12 6.50
CA CYS A 29 11.33 -9.54 5.12
C CYS A 29 11.81 -8.49 4.11
N LEU A 30 11.97 -7.23 4.55
CA LEU A 30 12.45 -6.12 3.73
C LEU A 30 13.97 -6.07 3.60
N VAL A 31 14.73 -6.91 4.33
CA VAL A 31 16.21 -6.91 4.29
C VAL A 31 16.80 -6.99 2.87
N PRO A 32 16.30 -7.81 1.93
CA PRO A 32 16.79 -7.80 0.56
C PRO A 32 16.20 -6.68 -0.31
N TYR A 33 15.22 -5.92 0.18
CA TYR A 33 14.49 -4.87 -0.54
C TYR A 33 14.87 -3.48 -0.03
N VAL A 34 16.09 -3.03 -0.35
CA VAL A 34 16.67 -1.81 0.23
C VAL A 34 16.41 -0.54 -0.58
N HIS A 35 15.85 -0.66 -1.78
CA HIS A 35 15.68 0.45 -2.70
C HIS A 35 14.23 0.96 -2.67
N GLU A 36 13.98 2.07 -1.97
CA GLU A 36 12.64 2.68 -1.90
C GLU A 36 12.32 3.50 -3.17
N GLU A 37 11.10 3.33 -3.69
CA GLU A 37 10.54 4.13 -4.79
C GLU A 37 9.09 4.53 -4.44
N SER A 38 8.73 5.79 -4.72
CA SER A 38 7.34 6.27 -4.56
C SER A 38 6.46 5.79 -5.72
N LEU A 39 5.28 5.26 -5.40
CA LEU A 39 4.31 4.82 -6.39
C LEU A 39 3.19 5.86 -6.54
N ILE A 40 3.16 6.56 -7.67
CA ILE A 40 2.15 7.58 -7.95
C ILE A 40 0.98 6.97 -8.73
N GLY A 41 -0.25 7.17 -8.24
CA GLY A 41 -1.47 6.63 -8.86
C GLY A 41 -1.74 5.15 -8.56
N TRP A 42 -1.01 4.55 -7.63
CA TRP A 42 -1.22 3.16 -7.18
C TRP A 42 -1.92 3.10 -5.82
N PRO A 43 -2.51 1.94 -5.44
CA PRO A 43 -3.14 1.77 -4.13
C PRO A 43 -2.17 1.90 -2.96
N GLU A 44 -0.89 1.55 -3.17
CA GLU A 44 0.18 1.74 -2.20
C GLU A 44 1.03 2.94 -2.59
N SER A 45 1.54 3.69 -1.59
CA SER A 45 2.29 4.92 -1.81
C SER A 45 3.77 4.71 -2.14
N LYS A 46 4.32 3.53 -1.82
CA LYS A 46 5.72 3.21 -2.04
C LYS A 46 5.96 1.72 -2.18
N VAL A 47 7.11 1.38 -2.75
CA VAL A 47 7.60 0.02 -2.93
C VAL A 47 9.09 -0.05 -2.59
N TYR A 48 9.49 -1.16 -1.98
CA TYR A 48 10.86 -1.50 -1.68
C TYR A 48 11.35 -2.54 -2.70
N TRP A 49 12.30 -2.19 -3.56
CA TRP A 49 12.82 -3.07 -4.61
C TRP A 49 14.06 -3.84 -4.16
N ALA A 50 14.20 -5.06 -4.70
CA ALA A 50 15.40 -5.89 -4.51
C ALA A 50 16.62 -5.39 -5.30
N SER A 51 16.41 -4.56 -6.32
CA SER A 51 17.47 -3.94 -7.12
C SER A 51 17.11 -2.49 -7.45
N GLN A 52 18.10 -1.61 -7.49
CA GLN A 52 17.89 -0.19 -7.81
C GLN A 52 17.33 -0.01 -9.23
N ALA A 53 17.80 -0.81 -10.20
CA ALA A 53 17.39 -0.72 -11.60
C ALA A 53 17.22 -2.11 -12.24
N GLY A 54 16.59 -2.13 -13.42
CA GLY A 54 16.33 -3.34 -14.18
C GLY A 54 15.20 -4.21 -13.60
N PRO A 55 15.02 -5.42 -14.16
CA PRO A 55 13.94 -6.30 -13.78
C PRO A 55 14.14 -6.82 -12.36
N CYS A 56 13.12 -6.64 -11.50
CA CYS A 56 13.19 -7.10 -10.11
C CYS A 56 11.80 -7.21 -9.47
N VAL A 57 11.77 -7.83 -8.29
CA VAL A 57 10.59 -7.86 -7.41
C VAL A 57 10.73 -6.75 -6.38
N GLY A 58 9.59 -6.15 -6.01
CA GLY A 58 9.49 -5.23 -4.90
C GLY A 58 8.33 -5.57 -3.98
N LEU A 59 8.39 -5.08 -2.76
CA LEU A 59 7.35 -5.23 -1.75
C LEU A 59 6.80 -3.85 -1.37
N ALA A 60 5.51 -3.67 -1.53
CA ALA A 60 4.81 -2.49 -1.05
C ALA A 60 4.06 -2.83 0.25
N PRO A 61 4.19 -2.03 1.32
CA PRO A 61 3.38 -2.21 2.51
C PRO A 61 1.92 -1.86 2.18
N LEU A 62 1.02 -2.77 2.53
CA LEU A 62 -0.41 -2.45 2.53
C LEU A 62 -0.66 -1.52 3.71
N GLY A 63 -0.75 -0.23 3.41
CA GLY A 63 -1.23 0.75 4.37
C GLY A 63 -2.63 0.34 4.80
N PHE A 64 -2.81 0.06 6.10
CA PHE A 64 -4.13 0.22 6.69
C PHE A 64 -4.42 1.72 6.62
N HIS A 65 -5.03 2.15 5.51
CA HIS A 65 -5.91 3.30 5.60
C HIS A 65 -6.95 2.87 6.61
N SER A 66 -6.75 3.26 7.87
CA SER A 66 -7.89 3.45 8.74
C SER A 66 -8.72 4.48 7.99
N TYR A 67 -9.72 3.99 7.26
CA TYR A 67 -10.91 4.76 7.04
C TYR A 67 -11.39 5.05 8.46
N ARG A 68 -10.90 6.15 9.05
CA ARG A 68 -11.67 6.90 10.01
C ARG A 68 -12.91 7.26 9.22
N ILE A 69 -13.91 6.40 9.29
CA ILE A 69 -15.28 6.84 9.16
C ILE A 69 -15.40 7.84 10.29
N SER A 70 -15.14 9.11 9.99
CA SER A 70 -15.58 10.19 10.84
C SER A 70 -17.09 10.03 10.89
N THR A 71 -17.60 9.47 11.99
CA THR A 71 -19.00 9.60 12.37
C THR A 71 -19.24 11.08 12.69
N ALA A 72 -19.26 11.90 11.66
CA ALA A 72 -19.62 13.30 11.69
C ALA A 72 -20.65 13.48 10.57
N ASP A 73 -21.84 12.97 10.82
CA ASP A 73 -23.11 13.54 10.38
C ASP A 73 -24.23 12.66 10.93
N ASN A 74 -24.61 12.95 12.17
CA ASN A 74 -25.96 12.70 12.67
C ASN A 74 -26.19 13.71 13.79
N GLN A 75 -26.34 14.97 13.40
CA GLN A 75 -27.02 15.97 14.22
C GLN A 75 -28.52 15.70 14.05
N PRO A 76 -29.27 15.25 15.08
CA PRO A 76 -30.72 15.16 14.95
C PRO A 76 -31.28 16.58 14.85
N ALA A 77 -32.09 16.82 13.83
CA ALA A 77 -32.83 18.06 13.67
C ALA A 77 -33.65 18.34 14.94
N GLU A 78 -33.55 19.56 15.47
CA GLU A 78 -34.53 20.06 16.44
C GLU A 78 -35.91 20.02 15.80
N LEU A 79 -36.81 19.21 16.37
CA LEU A 79 -38.24 19.40 16.23
C LEU A 79 -38.66 20.40 17.29
N SER A 80 -38.67 21.68 16.91
CA SER A 80 -39.45 22.71 17.59
C SER A 80 -40.92 22.33 17.49
N VAL A 81 -41.56 22.12 18.65
CA VAL A 81 -43.02 22.08 18.77
C VAL A 81 -43.39 22.99 19.93
N GLY A 82 -44.03 24.11 19.58
CA GLY A 82 -45.06 24.83 20.37
C GLY A 82 -44.67 25.35 21.74
#